data_AF-A0A455SGE5-F1
#
_entry.id   AF-A0A455SGE5-F1
#
_cell.length_a   1.000
_cell.length_b   1.000
_cell.length_c   1.000
_cell.angle_alpha   90.00
_cell.angle_beta   90.00
_cell.angle_gamma   90.00
#
_symmetry.space_group_name_H-M   'P 1'
#
loop_
_entity.id
_entity.type
_entity.pdbx_description
1 polymer ?
#
loop_
_entity_poly.entity_id
_entity_poly.type
_entity_poly.pdbx_seq_one_letter_code
_entity_poly.pdbx_strand_id
1 'polypeptide(L)'
;MKQSRTPLPMAELREVLRIPEHLRQISAEVRVPVQMTLGEYETLWESSASALSELSQLFPHAPFVDVRCQRFIPHQPSAHLAARVFYLRELAFVEECRVYNSMITSEPLP
;
A
#
# COMPACT_ATOMS: atom_id res chain seq x y z
N MET A 1 27.94 6.22 -1.93
CA MET A 1 26.69 6.43 -1.15
C MET A 1 26.00 7.70 -1.64
N LYS A 2 24.78 7.59 -2.19
CA LYS A 2 23.96 8.76 -2.55
C LYS A 2 23.18 9.17 -1.29
N GLN A 3 23.73 10.10 -0.51
CA GLN A 3 22.98 10.79 0.53
C GLN A 3 22.38 12.05 -0.09
N SER A 4 21.07 12.23 0.04
CA SER A 4 20.47 13.55 -0.16
C SER A 4 21.17 14.52 0.80
N ARG A 5 21.83 15.55 0.25
CA ARG A 5 22.62 16.51 1.03
C ARG A 5 21.77 17.65 1.62
N THR A 6 20.47 17.64 1.35
CA THR A 6 19.55 18.67 1.83
C THR A 6 18.63 18.05 2.88
N PRO A 7 18.60 18.59 4.10
CA PRO A 7 17.60 18.20 5.10
C PRO A 7 16.20 18.37 4.52
N LEU A 8 15.30 17.43 4.82
CA LEU A 8 13.90 17.56 4.42
C LEU A 8 13.35 18.89 4.98
N PRO A 9 12.74 19.77 4.16
CA PRO A 9 12.14 21.00 4.65
C PRO A 9 11.15 20.71 5.78
N MET A 10 11.13 21.56 6.82
CA MET A 10 10.28 21.33 8.00
C MET A 10 8.79 21.23 7.68
N ALA A 11 8.33 21.87 6.61
CA ALA A 11 6.96 21.76 6.14
C ALA A 11 6.65 20.33 5.66
N GLU A 12 7.51 19.77 4.80
CA GLU A 12 7.39 18.40 4.30
C GLU A 12 7.50 17.38 5.45
N LEU A 13 8.42 17.59 6.40
CA LEU A 13 8.53 16.71 7.57
C LEU A 13 7.22 16.67 8.38
N ARG A 14 6.62 17.83 8.63
CA ARG A 14 5.34 17.92 9.38
C ARG A 14 4.20 17.22 8.63
N GLU A 15 4.21 17.26 7.31
CA GLU A 15 3.24 16.55 6.49
C GLU A 15 3.43 15.04 6.58
N VAL A 16 4.67 14.55 6.43
CA VAL A 16 5.00 13.12 6.56
C VAL A 16 4.56 12.56 7.91
N LEU A 17 4.79 13.30 8.99
CA LEU A 17 4.39 12.89 10.34
C LEU A 17 2.86 12.79 10.53
N ARG A 18 2.06 13.41 9.66
CA ARG A 18 0.59 13.35 9.70
C ARG A 18 0.01 12.25 8.83
N ILE A 19 0.80 11.61 7.98
CA ILE A 19 0.31 10.57 7.07
C ILE A 19 -0.47 9.47 7.81
N PRO A 20 -0.01 8.91 8.96
CA PRO A 20 -0.78 7.87 9.65
C PRO A 20 -2.16 8.36 10.11
N GLU A 21 -2.27 9.60 10.57
CA GLU A 21 -3.53 10.20 11.01
C GLU A 21 -4.45 10.46 9.82
N HIS A 22 -3.95 11.08 8.76
CA HIS A 22 -4.73 11.30 7.53
C HIS A 22 -5.20 9.98 6.92
N LEU A 23 -4.35 8.95 6.89
CA LEU A 23 -4.72 7.65 6.39
C LEU A 23 -5.93 7.10 7.16
N ARG A 24 -5.92 7.13 8.50
CA ARG A 24 -7.08 6.69 9.30
C ARG A 24 -8.34 7.49 9.01
N GLN A 25 -8.22 8.80 8.80
CA GLN A 25 -9.36 9.68 8.51
C GLN A 25 -10.02 9.35 7.17
N ILE A 26 -9.24 9.04 6.13
CA ILE A 26 -9.77 8.85 4.77
C ILE A 26 -10.09 7.38 4.43
N SER A 27 -9.52 6.41 5.16
CA SER A 27 -9.60 4.99 4.76
C SER A 27 -11.02 4.44 4.77
N ALA A 28 -11.89 4.95 5.65
CA ALA A 28 -13.31 4.59 5.69
C ALA A 28 -14.11 5.11 4.49
N GLU A 29 -13.58 6.02 3.67
CA GLU A 29 -14.25 6.50 2.45
C GLU A 29 -13.92 5.63 1.24
N VAL A 30 -12.90 4.77 1.32
CA VAL A 30 -12.48 3.91 0.22
C VAL A 30 -13.52 2.80 -0.02
N ARG A 31 -14.00 2.69 -1.27
CA ARG A 31 -15.01 1.72 -1.72
C ARG A 31 -14.50 0.78 -2.81
N VAL A 32 -13.21 0.85 -3.13
CA VAL A 32 -12.55 0.04 -4.15
C VAL A 32 -11.56 -0.91 -3.48
N PRO A 33 -11.12 -1.99 -4.15
CA PRO A 33 -10.10 -2.87 -3.60
C PRO A 33 -8.81 -2.11 -3.26
N VAL A 34 -8.13 -2.52 -2.18
CA VAL A 34 -6.92 -1.85 -1.68
C VAL A 34 -5.75 -2.82 -1.60
N GLN A 35 -4.58 -2.39 -2.08
CA GLN A 35 -3.31 -3.07 -1.80
C GLN A 35 -2.34 -2.08 -1.16
N MET A 36 -1.67 -2.52 -0.09
CA MET A 36 -0.56 -1.80 0.53
C MET A 36 0.61 -2.74 0.77
N THR A 37 1.76 -2.39 0.20
CA THR A 37 2.99 -3.17 0.31
C THR A 37 4.04 -2.40 1.11
N LEU A 38 4.44 -2.93 2.26
CA LEU A 38 5.57 -2.44 3.05
C LEU A 38 6.82 -3.26 2.72
N GLY A 39 7.97 -2.62 2.63
CA GLY A 39 9.23 -3.33 2.41
C GLY A 39 9.77 -3.98 3.68
N GLU A 40 10.45 -5.12 3.57
CA GLU A 40 11.16 -5.76 4.69
C GLU A 40 12.21 -4.83 5.33
N TYR A 41 12.83 -3.96 4.54
CA TYR A 41 13.84 -3.00 5.00
C TYR A 41 13.27 -1.59 5.16
N GLU A 42 11.94 -1.48 5.32
CA GLU A 42 11.28 -0.24 5.70
C GLU A 42 11.74 0.21 7.09
N THR A 43 11.93 1.52 7.28
CA THR A 43 12.42 2.09 8.55
C THR A 43 11.52 3.19 9.10
N LEU A 44 10.57 3.67 8.31
CA LEU A 44 9.62 4.73 8.68
C LEU A 44 8.27 4.18 9.11
N TRP A 45 7.92 2.97 8.66
CA TRP A 45 6.66 2.31 8.98
C TRP A 45 6.91 0.96 9.66
N GLU A 46 6.06 0.62 10.63
CA GLU A 46 6.11 -0.68 11.27
C GLU A 46 5.54 -1.75 10.33
N SER A 47 6.32 -2.80 10.05
CA SER A 47 5.94 -3.90 9.15
C SER A 47 5.71 -5.23 9.90
N SER A 48 5.42 -5.17 11.21
CA SER A 48 5.10 -6.33 12.03
C SER A 48 3.74 -6.93 11.62
N ALA A 49 3.52 -8.22 11.89
CA ALA A 49 2.24 -8.86 11.53
C ALA A 49 1.02 -8.17 12.17
N SER A 50 1.16 -7.66 13.40
CA SER A 50 0.12 -6.86 14.07
C SER A 50 -0.12 -5.54 13.35
N ALA A 51 0.94 -4.80 12.99
CA ALA A 51 0.81 -3.53 12.28
C ALA A 51 0.17 -3.70 10.90
N LEU A 52 0.52 -4.76 10.16
CA LEU A 52 -0.13 -5.07 8.87
C LEU A 52 -1.61 -5.41 9.04
N SER A 53 -1.97 -6.14 10.10
CA SER A 53 -3.36 -6.44 10.44
C SER A 53 -4.15 -5.17 10.76
N GLU A 54 -3.63 -4.30 11.62
CA GLU A 54 -4.25 -3.00 11.93
C GLU A 54 -4.42 -2.13 10.68
N LEU A 55 -3.42 -2.09 9.82
CA LEU A 55 -3.47 -1.33 8.57
C LEU A 55 -4.56 -1.84 7.63
N SER A 56 -4.75 -3.16 7.52
CA SER A 56 -5.83 -3.74 6.72
C SER A 56 -7.22 -3.36 7.24
N GLN A 57 -7.38 -3.23 8.56
CA GLN A 57 -8.65 -2.93 9.21
C GLN A 57 -9.08 -1.48 9.02
N LEU A 58 -8.19 -0.59 8.55
CA LEU A 58 -8.53 0.81 8.27
C LEU A 58 -9.54 0.96 7.13
N PHE A 59 -9.70 -0.04 6.27
CA PHE A 59 -10.52 0.03 5.06
C PHE A 59 -11.80 -0.84 5.15
N PRO A 60 -12.73 -0.55 6.09
CA PRO A 60 -13.87 -1.43 6.38
C PRO A 60 -14.88 -1.54 5.22
N HIS A 61 -14.81 -0.65 4.24
CA HIS A 61 -15.73 -0.60 3.11
C HIS A 61 -15.08 -0.98 1.77
N ALA A 62 -13.80 -1.35 1.78
CA ALA A 62 -13.15 -1.92 0.61
C ALA A 62 -13.66 -3.36 0.37
N PRO A 63 -13.91 -3.79 -0.88
CA PRO A 63 -14.38 -5.14 -1.19
C PRO A 63 -13.39 -6.23 -0.74
N PHE A 64 -12.10 -5.94 -0.86
CA PHE A 64 -11.01 -6.74 -0.32
C PHE A 64 -9.78 -5.86 -0.14
N VAL A 65 -8.93 -6.26 0.82
CA VAL A 65 -7.76 -5.50 1.24
C VAL A 65 -6.57 -6.46 1.34
N ASP A 66 -5.50 -6.15 0.61
CA ASP A 66 -4.25 -6.90 0.63
C ASP A 66 -3.13 -6.04 1.24
N VAL A 67 -2.78 -6.31 2.50
CA VAL A 67 -1.66 -5.67 3.18
C VAL A 67 -0.55 -6.69 3.41
N ARG A 68 0.68 -6.36 3.00
CA ARG A 68 1.80 -7.30 3.08
C ARG A 68 3.13 -6.63 3.39
N CYS A 69 4.02 -7.40 4.03
CA CYS A 69 5.44 -7.11 4.05
C CYS A 69 6.14 -7.89 2.92
N GLN A 70 6.85 -7.17 2.06
CA GLN A 70 7.53 -7.66 0.88
C GLN A 70 9.00 -7.89 1.16
N ARG A 71 9.43 -9.14 1.02
CA ARG A 71 10.82 -9.53 1.18
C ARG A 71 11.76 -8.77 0.25
N PHE A 72 12.93 -8.42 0.77
CA PHE A 72 14.04 -7.80 0.05
C PHE A 72 13.75 -6.44 -0.57
N ILE A 73 12.72 -5.72 -0.11
CA ILE A 73 12.35 -4.41 -0.64
C ILE A 73 12.60 -3.34 0.42
N PRO A 74 13.32 -2.25 0.08
CA PRO A 74 13.41 -1.06 0.93
C PRO A 74 12.23 -0.10 0.67
N HIS A 75 12.25 1.06 1.32
CA HIS A 75 11.25 2.13 1.14
C HIS A 75 11.00 2.52 -0.34
N GLN A 76 12.00 2.38 -1.21
CA GLN A 76 11.88 2.65 -2.65
C GLN A 76 12.07 1.38 -3.48
N PRO A 77 10.98 0.68 -3.86
CA PRO A 77 11.05 -0.62 -4.52
C PRO A 77 11.67 -0.56 -5.92
N SER A 78 11.43 0.53 -6.66
CA SER A 78 11.73 0.67 -8.10
C SER A 78 13.22 0.62 -8.44
N ALA A 79 14.10 0.95 -7.49
CA ALA A 79 15.55 0.98 -7.68
C ALA A 79 16.25 -0.28 -7.14
N HIS A 80 15.50 -1.31 -6.73
CA HIS A 80 16.06 -2.49 -6.06
C HIS A 80 16.09 -3.74 -6.95
N LEU A 81 17.00 -4.68 -6.66
CA LEU A 81 17.11 -5.97 -7.37
C LEU A 81 15.79 -6.78 -7.32
N ALA A 82 15.03 -6.63 -6.24
CA ALA A 82 13.74 -7.30 -6.07
C ALA A 82 12.55 -6.55 -6.72
N ALA A 83 12.78 -5.44 -7.43
CA ALA A 83 11.73 -4.62 -8.05
C ALA A 83 10.81 -5.43 -8.96
N ARG A 84 11.37 -6.37 -9.75
CA ARG A 84 10.57 -7.22 -10.65
C ARG A 84 9.51 -8.01 -9.89
N VAL A 85 9.86 -8.59 -8.74
CA VAL A 85 8.92 -9.37 -7.93
C VAL A 85 7.88 -8.48 -7.29
N PHE A 86 8.24 -7.26 -6.88
CA PHE A 86 7.29 -6.25 -6.43
C PHE A 86 6.25 -5.96 -7.53
N TYR A 87 6.68 -5.56 -8.73
CA TYR A 87 5.76 -5.21 -9.81
C TYR A 87 4.89 -6.37 -10.29
N LEU A 88 5.39 -7.61 -10.29
CA LEU A 88 4.56 -8.77 -10.65
C LEU A 88 3.41 -8.98 -9.66
N ARG A 89 3.58 -8.63 -8.38
CA ARG A 89 2.50 -8.70 -7.37
C ARG A 89 1.49 -7.58 -7.56
N GLU A 90 1.96 -6.37 -7.85
CA GLU A 90 1.07 -5.24 -8.16
C GLU A 90 0.21 -5.55 -9.41
N LEU A 91 0.81 -6.15 -10.45
CA LEU A 91 0.06 -6.59 -11.64
C LEU A 91 -0.94 -7.71 -11.33
N ALA A 92 -0.59 -8.65 -10.45
CA ALA A 92 -1.52 -9.70 -10.03
C ALA A 92 -2.75 -9.10 -9.32
N PHE A 93 -2.54 -8.13 -8.43
CA PHE A 93 -3.62 -7.43 -7.75
C PHE A 93 -4.51 -6.63 -8.70
N VAL A 94 -3.93 -5.98 -9.73
CA VAL A 94 -4.70 -5.32 -10.79
C VAL A 94 -5.60 -6.31 -11.53
N GLU A 95 -5.12 -7.51 -11.83
CA GLU A 95 -5.96 -8.55 -12.44
C GLU A 95 -7.08 -9.03 -11.52
N GLU A 96 -6.83 -9.19 -10.22
CA GLU A 96 -7.88 -9.48 -9.22
C GLU A 96 -8.95 -8.38 -9.19
N CYS A 97 -8.53 -7.11 -9.22
CA CYS A 97 -9.45 -5.97 -9.32
C CYS A 97 -10.28 -6.00 -10.60
N ARG A 98 -9.66 -6.33 -11.75
CA ARG A 98 -10.35 -6.44 -13.03
C ARG A 98 -11.41 -7.54 -13.01
N VAL A 99 -11.07 -8.71 -12.46
CA VAL A 99 -12.00 -9.83 -12.28
C VAL A 99 -13.15 -9.45 -11.37
N TYR A 100 -12.86 -8.84 -10.21
CA TYR A 100 -13.89 -8.33 -9.29
C TYR A 100 -14.83 -7.34 -10.00
N ASN A 101 -14.26 -6.38 -10.73
CA ASN A 101 -15.05 -5.39 -11.47
C ASN A 101 -15.99 -6.07 -12.48
N SER A 102 -15.50 -7.06 -13.24
CA SER A 102 -16.34 -7.83 -14.16
C SER A 102 -17.50 -8.54 -13.45
N MET A 103 -17.28 -9.08 -12.25
CA MET A 103 -18.33 -9.75 -11.47
C MET A 103 -19.43 -8.79 -11.01
N ILE A 104 -19.10 -7.54 -10.68
CA ILE A 104 -20.08 -6.55 -10.20
C ILE A 104 -20.74 -5.75 -11.32
N THR A 105 -20.13 -5.66 -12.51
CA THR A 105 -20.69 -4.94 -13.68
C THR A 105 -21.53 -5.83 -14.58
N SER A 106 -21.47 -7.16 -14.42
CA SER A 106 -22.32 -8.08 -15.15
C SER A 106 -23.77 -7.90 -14.67
N GLU A 107 -24.67 -7.42 -15.54
CA GLU A 107 -26.12 -7.58 -15.29
C GLU A 107 -26.40 -9.07 -15.05
N PRO A 108 -27.29 -9.43 -14.09
CA PRO A 108 -27.76 -10.80 -14.02
C PRO A 108 -28.38 -11.16 -15.38
N LEU A 109 -27.89 -12.23 -16.00
CA LEU A 109 -28.43 -12.73 -17.27
C LEU A 109 -29.96 -12.84 -17.16
N PRO A 110 -30.73 -12.31 -18.14
CA PRO A 110 -32.17 -12.42 -18.16
C PRO A 110 -32.64 -13.88 -18.23
#